data_AF-A0A1G5BWS5-F1
#
_entry.id   AF-A0A1G5BWS5-F1
#
_cell.length_a   1.000
_cell.length_b   1.000
_cell.length_c   1.000
_cell.angle_alpha   90.00
_cell.angle_beta   90.00
_cell.angle_gamma   90.00
#
_symmetry.space_group_name_H-M   'P 1'
#
loop_
_entity.id
_entity.type
_entity.pdbx_description
1 polymer ?
#
loop_
_entity_poly.entity_id
_entity_poly.type
_entity_poly.pdbx_seq_one_letter_code
_entity_poly.pdbx_strand_id
1 'polypeptide(L)'
;MGAVTKRITKGSALTLEEYDANLDAVNILRTLPTGEWKQVPSLFRLLLKGTGTCTVDARNTAGTITAGLYIYTAAAATNQIEYPYLGADAIEIRVTLTGTCTAEVI
;
A
#
# COMPACT_ATOMS: atom_id res chain seq x y z
N MET A 1 -41.21 -7.12 -32.14
CA MET A 1 -39.90 -6.45 -32.03
C MET A 1 -39.16 -7.06 -30.85
N GLY A 2 -38.20 -7.96 -31.11
CA GLY A 2 -37.44 -8.64 -30.06
C GLY A 2 -36.27 -7.77 -29.58
N ALA A 3 -36.08 -7.69 -28.26
CA ALA A 3 -34.95 -6.98 -27.67
C ALA A 3 -33.64 -7.67 -28.07
N VAL A 4 -32.76 -6.94 -28.76
CA VAL A 4 -31.41 -7.40 -29.08
C VAL A 4 -30.55 -7.21 -27.82
N THR A 5 -30.37 -8.28 -27.05
CA THR A 5 -29.42 -8.29 -25.92
C THR A 5 -27.99 -8.28 -26.48
N LYS A 6 -27.35 -7.13 -26.55
CA LYS A 6 -25.95 -7.03 -26.95
C LYS A 6 -25.06 -7.57 -25.83
N ARG A 7 -24.29 -8.62 -26.12
CA ARG A 7 -23.20 -9.08 -25.24
C ARG A 7 -22.04 -8.10 -25.42
N ILE A 8 -21.91 -7.14 -24.51
CA ILE A 8 -20.75 -6.26 -24.43
C ILE A 8 -19.76 -6.89 -23.44
N THR A 9 -18.49 -7.00 -23.81
CA THR A 9 -17.43 -7.43 -22.90
C THR A 9 -17.32 -6.38 -21.80
N LYS A 10 -17.45 -6.77 -20.53
CA LYS A 10 -17.51 -5.89 -19.34
C LYS A 10 -16.33 -4.91 -19.21
N GLY A 11 -15.23 -5.13 -19.94
CA GLY A 11 -14.01 -4.32 -19.91
C GLY A 11 -14.14 -2.87 -20.39
N SER A 12 -15.24 -2.45 -21.02
CA SER A 12 -15.45 -1.05 -21.47
C SER A 12 -16.63 -0.33 -20.82
N ALA A 13 -17.37 -0.98 -19.91
CA ALA A 13 -18.52 -0.43 -19.21
C ALA A 13 -18.50 -0.84 -17.74
N LEU A 14 -17.42 -0.49 -17.03
CA LEU A 14 -17.36 -0.63 -15.58
C LEU A 14 -18.26 0.44 -14.95
N THR A 15 -19.07 0.04 -13.98
CA THR A 15 -19.64 1.01 -13.04
C THR A 15 -18.52 1.67 -12.25
N LEU A 16 -18.77 2.85 -11.66
CA LEU A 16 -17.77 3.54 -10.84
C LEU A 16 -17.27 2.67 -9.69
N GLU A 17 -18.19 1.94 -9.02
CA GLU A 17 -17.83 1.02 -7.94
C GLU A 17 -16.94 -0.14 -8.41
N GLU A 18 -17.19 -0.69 -9.60
CA GLU A 18 -16.34 -1.75 -10.17
C GLU A 18 -14.99 -1.22 -10.65
N TYR A 19 -14.95 0.02 -11.13
CA TYR A 19 -13.69 0.69 -11.46
C TYR A 19 -12.85 0.90 -10.19
N ASP A 20 -13.45 1.42 -9.12
CA ASP A 20 -12.77 1.66 -7.85
C ASP A 20 -12.28 0.35 -7.22
N ALA A 21 -13.10 -0.70 -7.24
CA ALA A 21 -12.71 -2.03 -6.77
C ALA A 21 -11.55 -2.63 -7.59
N ASN A 22 -11.54 -2.42 -8.91
CA ASN A 22 -10.44 -2.87 -9.75
C ASN A 22 -9.16 -2.06 -9.51
N LEU A 23 -9.29 -0.75 -9.29
CA LEU A 23 -8.16 0.12 -8.98
C LEU A 23 -7.54 -0.21 -7.62
N ASP A 24 -8.37 -0.52 -6.62
CA ASP A 24 -7.93 -0.99 -5.31
C ASP A 24 -7.25 -2.36 -5.42
N ALA A 25 -7.82 -3.28 -6.19
CA ALA A 25 -7.23 -4.59 -6.45
C ALA A 25 -5.85 -4.51 -7.12
N VAL A 26 -5.64 -3.55 -8.02
CA VAL A 26 -4.34 -3.31 -8.67
C VAL A 26 -3.35 -2.63 -7.72
N ASN A 27 -3.83 -1.76 -6.82
CA ASN A 27 -3.00 -1.01 -5.88
C ASN A 27 -2.87 -1.66 -4.49
N ILE A 28 -3.39 -2.88 -4.32
CA ILE A 28 -3.52 -3.53 -2.99
C ILE A 28 -2.18 -3.75 -2.29
N LEU A 29 -1.11 -3.90 -3.06
CA LEU A 29 0.28 -4.01 -2.57
C LEU A 29 1.00 -2.67 -2.56
N ARG A 30 0.46 -1.66 -3.23
CA ARG A 30 1.13 -0.38 -3.47
C ARG A 30 0.86 0.60 -2.35
N THR A 31 -0.39 0.81 -1.94
CA THR A 31 -0.70 1.77 -0.87
C THR A 31 -0.62 1.09 0.49
N LEU A 32 -0.08 1.79 1.49
CA LEU A 32 0.00 1.31 2.87
C LEU A 32 -0.96 2.13 3.77
N PRO A 33 -2.20 1.67 3.98
CA PRO A 33 -3.09 2.26 4.96
C PRO A 33 -2.49 2.18 6.36
N THR A 34 -2.72 3.23 7.16
CA THR A 34 -2.23 3.26 8.54
C THR A 34 -2.90 2.14 9.36
N GLY A 35 -2.11 1.41 10.13
CA GLY A 35 -2.60 0.37 11.04
C GLY A 35 -2.88 -1.00 10.39
N GLU A 36 -2.80 -1.13 9.07
CA GLU A 36 -3.02 -2.40 8.37
C GLU A 36 -1.71 -3.18 8.13
N TRP A 37 -1.78 -4.50 8.28
CA TRP A 37 -0.71 -5.39 7.86
C TRP A 37 -0.83 -5.67 6.36
N LYS A 38 0.27 -5.48 5.64
CA LYS A 38 0.39 -5.76 4.21
C LYS A 38 1.59 -6.65 3.96
N GLN A 39 1.42 -7.66 3.13
CA GLN A 39 2.54 -8.43 2.60
C GLN A 39 3.37 -7.57 1.67
N VAL A 40 4.69 -7.68 1.79
CA VAL A 40 5.64 -6.96 0.94
C VAL A 40 6.72 -7.89 0.42
N PRO A 41 7.30 -7.62 -0.76
CA PRO A 41 8.48 -8.33 -1.22
C PRO A 41 9.63 -8.20 -0.24
N SER A 42 10.58 -9.14 -0.29
CA SER A 42 11.78 -9.12 0.55
C SER A 42 12.70 -7.91 0.29
N LEU A 43 12.62 -7.32 -0.89
CA LEU A 43 13.29 -6.07 -1.25
C LEU A 43 12.29 -5.15 -1.93
N PHE A 44 12.12 -3.96 -1.36
CA PHE A 44 11.22 -2.94 -1.86
C PHE A 44 11.72 -1.56 -1.45
N ARG A 45 11.06 -0.53 -1.96
CA ARG A 45 11.27 0.85 -1.53
C ARG A 45 9.98 1.42 -1.00
N LEU A 46 10.08 2.34 -0.06
CA LEU A 46 8.95 3.16 0.38
C LEU A 46 9.00 4.51 -0.30
N LEU A 47 7.89 4.91 -0.91
CA LEU A 47 7.65 6.25 -1.41
C LEU A 47 6.79 7.01 -0.40
N LEU A 48 7.35 8.06 0.20
CA LEU A 48 6.68 8.95 1.13
C LEU A 48 6.30 10.26 0.46
N LYS A 49 5.08 10.74 0.75
CA LYS A 49 4.57 12.05 0.33
C LYS A 49 3.92 12.77 1.50
N GLY A 50 3.72 14.08 1.40
CA GLY A 50 3.02 14.89 2.39
C GLY A 50 3.90 15.33 3.57
N THR A 51 3.29 15.59 4.72
CA THR A 51 3.98 16.05 5.94
C THR A 51 3.57 15.20 7.14
N GLY A 52 4.53 14.82 7.98
CA GLY A 52 4.31 14.02 9.19
C GLY A 52 5.36 12.94 9.36
N THR A 53 4.96 11.81 9.93
CA THR A 53 5.85 10.65 10.16
C THR A 53 5.26 9.36 9.59
N CYS A 54 6.15 8.47 9.17
CA CYS A 54 5.85 7.08 8.83
C CYS A 54 6.66 6.19 9.76
N THR A 55 5.97 5.49 10.67
CA THR A 55 6.58 4.46 11.53
C THR A 55 6.30 3.10 10.92
N VAL A 56 7.32 2.26 10.76
CA VAL A 56 7.21 0.93 10.15
C VAL A 56 7.41 -0.13 11.23
N ASP A 57 6.41 -0.98 11.39
CA ASP A 57 6.52 -2.26 12.08
C ASP A 57 6.74 -3.37 11.06
N ALA A 58 7.46 -4.43 11.42
CA ALA A 58 7.64 -5.62 10.60
C ALA A 58 7.11 -6.87 11.33
N ARG A 59 6.61 -7.85 10.58
CA ARG A 59 6.19 -9.15 11.11
C ARG A 59 6.76 -10.30 10.28
N ASN A 60 7.28 -11.32 10.97
CA ASN A 60 7.78 -12.54 10.34
C ASN A 60 6.73 -13.64 10.20
N THR A 61 7.08 -14.73 9.52
CA THR A 61 6.18 -15.89 9.28
C THR A 61 5.69 -16.58 10.55
N ALA A 62 6.41 -16.44 11.66
CA ALA A 62 6.02 -16.98 12.97
C ALA A 62 5.06 -16.06 13.74
N GLY A 63 4.75 -14.86 13.20
CA GLY A 63 3.90 -13.88 13.84
C GLY A 63 4.61 -12.94 14.82
N THR A 64 5.94 -13.04 14.96
CA THR A 64 6.73 -12.12 15.78
C THR A 64 6.72 -10.73 15.15
N ILE A 65 6.40 -9.72 15.96
CA ILE A 65 6.34 -8.32 15.53
C ILE A 65 7.57 -7.57 16.05
N THR A 66 8.28 -6.92 15.15
CA THR A 66 9.31 -5.92 15.46
C THR A 66 8.68 -4.54 15.30
N ALA A 67 8.30 -3.93 16.42
CA ALA A 67 7.62 -2.63 16.43
C ALA A 67 8.62 -1.47 16.28
N GLY A 68 8.22 -0.43 15.56
CA GLY A 68 9.01 0.80 15.40
C GLY A 68 10.38 0.57 14.77
N LEU A 69 10.49 -0.41 13.87
CA LEU A 69 11.75 -0.78 13.20
C LEU A 69 12.37 0.41 12.47
N TYR A 70 11.53 1.24 11.84
CA TYR A 70 11.93 2.50 11.22
C TYR A 70 10.95 3.62 11.56
N ILE A 71 11.48 4.84 11.67
CA ILE A 71 10.69 6.06 11.79
C ILE A 71 11.25 7.08 10.80
N TYR A 72 10.45 7.41 9.79
CA TYR A 72 10.79 8.40 8.78
C TYR A 72 9.97 9.68 9.02
N THR A 73 10.62 10.83 8.89
CA THR A 73 9.95 12.13 8.95
C THR A 73 9.85 12.68 7.53
N ALA A 74 8.63 13.02 7.12
CA ALA A 74 8.34 13.75 5.90
C ALA A 74 8.09 15.22 6.28
N ALA A 75 9.06 16.11 6.04
CA ALA A 75 8.90 17.54 6.37
C ALA A 75 8.05 18.29 5.33
N ALA A 76 8.09 17.84 4.08
CA ALA A 76 7.29 18.26 2.94
C ALA A 76 7.62 17.32 1.76
N ALA A 77 7.47 16.02 1.97
CA ALA A 77 7.92 15.03 0.99
C ALA A 77 7.06 15.10 -0.27
N THR A 78 7.69 15.31 -1.43
CA THR A 78 7.02 15.17 -2.73
C THR A 78 7.20 13.77 -3.29
N ASN A 79 8.41 13.21 -3.16
CA ASN A 79 8.76 11.84 -3.54
C ASN A 79 9.99 11.37 -2.74
N GLN A 80 9.88 11.35 -1.42
CA GLN A 80 10.97 10.85 -0.57
C GLN A 80 11.01 9.33 -0.67
N ILE A 81 12.18 8.77 -1.02
CA ILE A 81 12.36 7.32 -1.17
C ILE A 81 13.19 6.78 -0.02
N GLU A 82 12.66 5.76 0.64
CA GLU A 82 13.33 5.04 1.73
C GLU A 82 13.56 3.58 1.35
N TYR A 83 14.64 3.01 1.88
CA TYR A 83 15.10 1.65 1.59
C TYR A 83 15.14 0.81 2.89
N PRO A 84 13.98 0.49 3.49
CA PRO A 84 13.94 -0.28 4.72
C PRO A 84 14.44 -1.71 4.47
N TYR A 85 15.22 -2.24 5.41
CA TYR A 85 15.52 -3.68 5.47
C TYR A 85 14.77 -4.29 6.65
N LEU A 86 13.77 -5.11 6.36
CA LEU A 86 12.86 -5.63 7.39
C LEU A 86 13.44 -6.78 8.22
N GLY A 87 14.57 -7.34 7.79
CA GLY A 87 15.09 -8.63 8.25
C GLY A 87 14.79 -9.74 7.25
N ALA A 88 15.55 -10.83 7.33
CA ALA A 88 15.53 -11.92 6.34
C ALA A 88 14.23 -12.77 6.36
N ASP A 89 13.50 -12.76 7.47
CA ASP A 89 12.30 -13.57 7.72
C ASP A 89 11.01 -12.75 7.77
N ALA A 90 11.10 -11.42 7.65
CA ALA A 90 9.94 -10.54 7.62
C ALA A 90 9.18 -10.66 6.29
N ILE A 91 7.86 -10.79 6.39
CA ILE A 91 6.96 -10.97 5.23
C ILE A 91 5.87 -9.91 5.15
N GLU A 92 5.60 -9.22 6.24
CA GLU A 92 4.57 -8.18 6.32
C GLU A 92 5.12 -6.93 7.00
N ILE A 93 4.56 -5.79 6.62
CA ILE A 93 4.73 -4.53 7.34
C ILE A 93 3.39 -3.95 7.74
N ARG A 94 3.43 -3.12 8.77
CA ARG A 94 2.36 -2.19 9.12
C ARG A 94 2.96 -0.82 9.31
N VAL A 95 2.30 0.19 8.73
CA VAL A 95 2.73 1.58 8.92
C VAL A 95 1.81 2.30 9.89
N THR A 96 2.37 3.21 10.68
CA THR A 96 1.60 4.24 11.39
C THR A 96 1.97 5.58 10.78
N LEU A 97 0.98 6.22 10.15
CA LEU A 97 1.15 7.49 9.44
C LEU A 97 0.53 8.63 10.25
N THR A 98 1.22 9.76 10.33
CA THR A 98 0.71 10.98 10.98
C THR A 98 0.63 12.16 10.01
N GLY A 99 -0.17 13.17 10.36
CA GLY A 99 -0.34 14.35 9.51
C GLY A 99 -0.99 14.02 8.17
N THR A 100 -0.40 14.54 7.09
CA THR A 100 -0.79 14.25 5.70
C THR A 100 0.15 13.25 5.03
N CYS A 101 1.01 12.57 5.80
CA CYS A 101 1.97 11.64 5.26
C CYS A 101 1.26 10.43 4.63
N THR A 102 1.63 10.09 3.41
CA THR A 102 1.23 8.84 2.75
C THR A 102 2.45 7.98 2.45
N ALA A 103 2.27 6.67 2.42
CA ALA A 103 3.32 5.71 2.11
C ALA A 103 2.87 4.71 1.04
N GLU A 104 3.74 4.44 0.08
CA GLU A 104 3.55 3.43 -0.95
C GLU A 104 4.77 2.49 -1.03
N VAL A 105 4.53 1.22 -1.36
CA VAL A 105 5.57 0.23 -1.74
C VAL A 105 5.80 0.32 -3.25
N ILE A 106 7.07 0.45 -3.68
CA ILE A 106 7.49 0.49 -5.10
C ILE A 106 8.71 -0.37 -5.42
#